data_AF-A0A962U8U5-F1
#
_entry.id   AF-A0A962U8U5-F1
#
_cell.length_a   1.000
_cell.length_b   1.000
_cell.length_c   1.000
_cell.angle_alpha   90.00
_cell.angle_beta   90.00
_cell.angle_gamma   90.00
#
_symmetry.space_group_name_H-M   'P 1'
#
loop_
_entity.id
_entity.type
_entity.pdbx_description
1 polymer ?
#
loop_
_entity_poly.entity_id
_entity_poly.type
_entity_poly.pdbx_seq_one_letter_code
_entity_poly.pdbx_strand_id
1 'polypeptide(L)'
;MPDRAISRLRTFFALVSLLVAVCVAGLALAEPSLAIRTTKLPLADVDRPYAALIEVFDDTGDLLWRVDGQLPPGLQLDRWSGELHGTPRQVGEFSFTIGVEDAVGRADSRLFELQVLDYIRNIEELPPTPPPTPRSSTRQGDSLRSLSTLATPTALSQNASTTGPDLSGLLDILDSTPEGDWVRVNLNFYQDVWAPSELQPLKGLTVSSPSKIIGAWSSFAWDSKRGDLLIYGGGHANSTGNDMYRWRGTTRMWERASVPSEIFILDPLRDILTAIDGVDAAPASAHTYDNNVYLPIFDRFLTFGGAAADNGGPYMREDLTSSTGLRKTGPYLFNPEPAAADRVGGTTGSHVQRVAPHPEITGGEMWENRDAYGYFPGSTAIPNSYISGATGYAEENGKDVVYVSARFGGTAADLYKVTFTDINAPELDQWEKVGRAWNGGSRQGAGAYDPARNIFVRSTGGLFVYWDLSSPSAANKDVLFTPDDPSGEFDTSLMSLYGLDYDARDGTFVMWGGGGTVWVLEPPEVLGPTGWTLVKQTAPQSAVPADGVGTGVLGKWKYVAQLDAFIALQDHYLGNIWLYKPFGWQRPGGGQPLDSDGDGMSDAFENAYGL
;
A
#
# COMPACT_ATOMS: atom_id res chain seq x y z
N MET A 1 43.07 69.96 -40.43
CA MET A 1 42.35 69.08 -41.37
C MET A 1 41.83 67.88 -40.58
N PRO A 2 40.51 67.70 -40.49
CA PRO A 2 39.83 66.91 -39.46
C PRO A 2 39.33 65.54 -39.98
N ASP A 3 40.17 64.75 -40.67
CA ASP A 3 39.66 63.54 -41.37
C ASP A 3 40.05 62.19 -40.74
N ARG A 4 40.95 62.15 -39.76
CA ARG A 4 41.37 60.86 -39.15
C ARG A 4 40.63 60.49 -37.86
N ALA A 5 40.01 61.45 -37.18
CA ALA A 5 39.22 61.18 -35.98
C ALA A 5 37.79 60.68 -36.32
N ILE A 6 37.20 61.21 -37.40
CA ILE A 6 35.83 60.87 -37.81
C ILE A 6 35.75 59.46 -38.44
N SER A 7 36.82 58.99 -39.10
CA SER A 7 36.83 57.63 -39.68
C SER A 7 36.91 56.53 -38.61
N ARG A 8 37.68 56.74 -37.53
CA ARG A 8 37.78 55.77 -36.43
C ARG A 8 36.50 55.72 -35.59
N LEU A 9 35.82 56.85 -35.40
CA LEU A 9 34.55 56.91 -34.68
C LEU A 9 33.40 56.28 -35.49
N ARG A 10 33.38 56.44 -36.82
CA ARG A 10 32.40 55.77 -37.71
C ARG A 10 32.59 54.26 -37.77
N THR A 11 33.83 53.78 -37.70
CA THR A 11 34.11 52.32 -37.71
C THR A 11 33.82 51.69 -36.34
N PHE A 12 34.00 52.43 -35.24
CA PHE A 12 33.67 51.96 -33.90
C PHE A 12 32.15 51.91 -33.67
N PHE A 13 31.38 52.90 -34.13
CA PHE A 13 29.91 52.84 -34.11
C PHE A 13 29.34 51.77 -35.05
N ALA A 14 29.94 51.56 -36.23
CA ALA A 14 29.50 50.50 -37.14
C ALA A 14 29.77 49.09 -36.59
N LEU A 15 30.89 48.86 -35.87
CA LEU A 15 31.16 47.57 -35.22
C LEU A 15 30.31 47.34 -33.96
N VAL A 16 30.03 48.39 -33.17
CA VAL A 16 29.14 48.28 -32.00
C VAL A 16 27.68 48.07 -32.44
N SER A 17 27.23 48.73 -33.52
CA SER A 17 25.89 48.48 -34.09
C SER A 17 25.77 47.11 -34.79
N LEU A 18 26.86 46.54 -35.34
CA LEU A 18 26.87 45.20 -35.90
C LEU A 18 26.97 44.11 -34.81
N LEU A 19 27.68 44.36 -33.69
CA LEU A 19 27.68 43.45 -32.54
C LEU A 19 26.32 43.46 -31.79
N VAL A 20 25.66 44.61 -31.68
CA VAL A 20 24.31 44.68 -31.09
C VAL A 20 23.26 44.08 -32.04
N ALA A 21 23.43 44.18 -33.37
CA ALA A 21 22.54 43.52 -34.33
C ALA A 21 22.76 42.00 -34.43
N VAL A 22 23.98 41.49 -34.17
CA VAL A 22 24.28 40.04 -34.18
C VAL A 22 24.04 39.38 -32.82
N CYS A 23 24.08 40.12 -31.71
CA CYS A 23 23.63 39.61 -30.39
C CYS A 23 22.11 39.69 -30.15
N VAL A 24 21.32 40.22 -31.11
CA VAL A 24 19.84 40.18 -31.06
C VAL A 24 19.25 39.22 -32.11
N ALA A 25 20.08 38.60 -32.96
CA ALA A 25 19.64 37.65 -33.99
C ALA A 25 19.92 36.16 -33.65
N GLY A 26 20.31 35.86 -32.41
CA GLY A 26 20.74 34.51 -32.00
C GLY A 26 20.18 33.98 -30.67
N LEU A 27 19.37 34.77 -29.95
CA LEU A 27 18.45 34.23 -28.95
C LEU A 27 17.04 34.28 -29.54
N ALA A 28 16.71 33.29 -30.36
CA ALA A 28 15.32 32.86 -30.40
C ALA A 28 15.07 32.23 -29.02
N LEU A 29 14.56 33.01 -28.07
CA LEU A 29 13.80 32.43 -26.97
C LEU A 29 12.71 31.63 -27.66
N ALA A 30 12.73 30.29 -27.52
CA ALA A 30 11.64 29.46 -28.03
C ALA A 30 10.35 30.09 -27.50
N GLU A 31 9.46 30.52 -28.39
CA GLU A 31 8.18 31.04 -27.92
C GLU A 31 7.51 29.94 -27.10
N PRO A 32 6.95 30.25 -25.91
CA PRO A 32 6.22 29.25 -25.15
C PRO A 32 5.15 28.67 -26.07
N SER A 33 5.32 27.40 -26.44
CA SER A 33 4.35 26.71 -27.28
C SER A 33 3.20 26.30 -26.38
N LEU A 34 1.98 26.74 -26.72
CA LEU A 34 0.77 26.20 -26.12
C LEU A 34 0.82 24.67 -26.24
N ALA A 35 0.88 23.98 -25.10
CA ALA A 35 1.04 22.54 -25.03
C ALA A 35 0.27 21.98 -23.84
N ILE A 36 -0.51 20.93 -24.07
CA ILE A 36 -1.29 20.22 -23.06
C ILE A 36 -0.33 19.45 -22.14
N ARG A 37 -0.33 19.83 -20.86
CA ARG A 37 0.47 19.21 -19.80
C ARG A 37 -0.21 17.97 -19.22
N THR A 38 -1.53 17.96 -19.13
CA THR A 38 -2.27 16.78 -18.62
C THR A 38 -2.02 15.58 -19.53
N THR A 39 -1.46 14.51 -18.98
CA THR A 39 -1.10 13.31 -19.74
C THR A 39 -2.09 12.16 -19.55
N LYS A 40 -2.83 12.15 -18.44
CA LYS A 40 -3.82 11.13 -18.06
C LYS A 40 -4.98 11.80 -17.32
N LEU A 41 -6.15 11.17 -17.39
CA LEU A 41 -7.35 11.61 -16.67
C LEU A 41 -7.59 10.75 -15.43
N PRO A 42 -8.11 11.32 -14.32
CA PRO A 42 -8.60 10.53 -13.19
C PRO A 42 -9.65 9.52 -13.63
N LEU A 43 -9.72 8.38 -12.95
CA LEU A 43 -10.77 7.38 -13.18
C LEU A 43 -12.16 7.99 -12.95
N ALA A 44 -13.12 7.59 -13.77
CA ALA A 44 -14.52 7.96 -13.60
C ALA A 44 -15.33 6.79 -13.03
N ASP A 45 -16.45 7.11 -12.40
CA ASP A 45 -17.40 6.15 -11.85
C ASP A 45 -18.77 6.38 -12.47
N VAL A 46 -19.43 5.30 -12.92
CA VAL A 46 -20.78 5.38 -13.46
C VAL A 46 -21.74 5.93 -12.40
N ASP A 47 -22.67 6.78 -12.83
CA ASP A 47 -23.67 7.45 -12.01
C ASP A 47 -23.11 8.35 -10.89
N ARG A 48 -21.80 8.68 -10.93
CA ARG A 48 -21.15 9.63 -10.03
C ARG A 48 -20.72 10.89 -10.75
N PRO A 49 -20.80 12.07 -10.10
CA PRO A 49 -20.22 13.28 -10.64
C PRO A 49 -18.72 13.11 -10.91
N TYR A 50 -18.28 13.57 -12.06
CA TYR A 50 -16.90 13.57 -12.51
C TYR A 50 -16.52 15.00 -12.92
N ALA A 51 -15.31 15.42 -12.57
CA ALA A 51 -14.72 16.68 -12.98
C ALA A 51 -13.19 16.50 -13.07
N ALA A 52 -12.60 16.91 -14.18
CA ALA A 52 -11.16 16.91 -14.39
C ALA A 52 -10.75 18.10 -15.27
N LEU A 53 -9.80 18.90 -14.79
CA LEU A 53 -9.25 20.03 -15.53
C LEU A 53 -8.09 19.58 -16.43
N ILE A 54 -8.11 19.98 -17.71
CA ILE A 54 -6.96 19.80 -18.61
C ILE A 54 -6.10 21.08 -18.60
N GLU A 55 -4.83 20.95 -18.21
CA GLU A 55 -3.86 22.04 -18.04
C GLU A 55 -2.92 22.20 -19.24
N VAL A 56 -2.39 23.41 -19.42
CA VAL A 56 -1.41 23.79 -20.46
C VAL A 56 -0.20 24.53 -19.86
N PHE A 57 0.94 24.54 -20.55
CA PHE A 57 2.18 25.22 -20.11
C PHE A 57 2.15 26.77 -20.23
N ASP A 58 1.07 27.37 -20.72
CA ASP A 58 0.88 28.83 -20.88
C ASP A 58 -0.61 29.15 -20.75
N ASP A 59 -1.02 29.86 -19.70
CA ASP A 59 -2.40 30.28 -19.42
C ASP A 59 -2.69 31.71 -19.90
N THR A 60 -1.80 32.31 -20.70
CA THR A 60 -1.94 33.71 -21.11
C THR A 60 -2.87 33.88 -22.31
N GLY A 61 -4.18 33.84 -22.06
CA GLY A 61 -5.21 34.24 -23.02
C GLY A 61 -6.47 33.40 -22.96
N ASP A 62 -7.48 33.80 -23.72
CA ASP A 62 -8.71 33.02 -23.87
C ASP A 62 -8.39 31.74 -24.67
N LEU A 63 -8.52 30.59 -23.99
CA LEU A 63 -8.34 29.26 -24.58
C LEU A 63 -9.69 28.69 -25.05
N LEU A 64 -9.66 28.02 -26.19
CA LEU A 64 -10.79 27.31 -26.77
C LEU A 64 -10.51 25.82 -26.83
N TRP A 65 -11.33 25.06 -26.12
CA TRP A 65 -11.21 23.62 -26.01
C TRP A 65 -12.20 22.90 -26.93
N ARG A 66 -11.75 21.81 -27.52
CA ARG A 66 -12.54 20.93 -28.40
C ARG A 66 -12.27 19.47 -28.08
N VAL A 67 -13.25 18.62 -28.37
CA VAL A 67 -13.11 17.16 -28.27
C VAL A 67 -13.44 16.52 -29.61
N ASP A 68 -12.57 15.62 -30.05
CA ASP A 68 -12.74 14.75 -31.21
C ASP A 68 -12.91 13.30 -30.73
N GLY A 69 -13.99 12.64 -31.14
CA GLY A 69 -14.36 11.29 -30.66
C GLY A 69 -15.60 11.28 -29.78
N GLN A 70 -15.91 10.13 -29.18
CA GLN A 70 -17.06 9.99 -28.26
C GLN A 70 -16.56 10.00 -26.82
N LEU A 71 -16.97 11.03 -26.07
CA LEU A 71 -16.87 11.02 -24.61
C LEU A 71 -17.76 9.91 -24.02
N PRO A 72 -17.45 9.41 -22.81
CA PRO A 72 -18.38 8.56 -22.08
C PRO A 72 -19.76 9.22 -21.98
N PRO A 73 -20.87 8.49 -22.24
CA PRO A 73 -22.20 9.06 -22.19
C PRO A 73 -22.46 9.77 -20.86
N GLY A 74 -22.80 11.05 -20.89
CA GLY A 74 -23.05 11.87 -19.70
C GLY A 74 -21.88 12.76 -19.25
N LEU A 75 -20.71 12.64 -19.89
CA LEU A 75 -19.62 13.62 -19.75
C LEU A 75 -19.63 14.64 -20.90
N GLN A 76 -19.15 15.84 -20.60
CA GLN A 76 -19.02 16.98 -21.52
C GLN A 76 -17.72 17.73 -21.22
N LEU A 77 -17.07 18.25 -22.27
CA LEU A 77 -15.93 19.15 -22.14
C LEU A 77 -16.43 20.59 -22.15
N ASP A 78 -16.11 21.36 -21.11
CA ASP A 78 -16.33 22.81 -21.12
C ASP A 78 -15.33 23.46 -22.08
N ARG A 79 -15.86 24.11 -23.11
CA ARG A 79 -15.07 24.70 -24.19
C ARG A 79 -14.23 25.91 -23.79
N TRP A 80 -14.47 26.50 -22.62
CA TRP A 80 -13.82 27.72 -22.14
C TRP A 80 -12.84 27.43 -21.00
N SER A 81 -13.20 26.53 -20.08
CA SER A 81 -12.33 26.16 -18.96
C SER A 81 -11.41 24.98 -19.26
N GLY A 82 -11.74 24.14 -20.24
CA GLY A 82 -11.04 22.88 -20.45
C GLY A 82 -11.38 21.82 -19.41
N GLU A 83 -12.47 22.00 -18.67
CA GLU A 83 -12.93 21.05 -17.66
C GLU A 83 -13.81 19.97 -18.29
N LEU A 84 -13.36 18.71 -18.24
CA LEU A 84 -14.18 17.54 -18.55
C LEU A 84 -15.03 17.20 -17.33
N HIS A 85 -16.35 17.38 -17.42
CA HIS A 85 -17.26 17.20 -16.29
C HIS A 85 -18.57 16.51 -16.67
N GLY A 86 -19.30 16.02 -15.67
CA GLY A 86 -20.63 15.46 -15.83
C GLY A 86 -20.88 14.26 -14.94
N THR A 87 -21.73 13.33 -15.40
CA THR A 87 -22.00 12.08 -14.71
C THR A 87 -22.02 10.96 -15.75
N PRO A 88 -20.98 10.13 -15.84
CA PRO A 88 -20.92 9.08 -16.84
C PRO A 88 -22.00 8.03 -16.56
N ARG A 89 -22.62 7.51 -17.62
CA ARG A 89 -23.78 6.60 -17.53
C ARG A 89 -23.50 5.20 -18.07
N GLN A 90 -22.27 4.95 -18.49
CA GLN A 90 -21.87 3.67 -19.06
C GLN A 90 -20.46 3.30 -18.61
N VAL A 91 -20.34 2.12 -18.00
CA VAL A 91 -19.08 1.46 -17.66
C VAL A 91 -18.34 1.08 -18.95
N GLY A 92 -17.03 1.29 -18.97
CA GLY A 92 -16.19 0.93 -20.11
C GLY A 92 -14.94 1.79 -20.22
N GLU A 93 -14.16 1.49 -21.25
CA GLU A 93 -12.98 2.27 -21.64
C GLU A 93 -13.32 3.13 -22.85
N PHE A 94 -13.00 4.42 -22.78
CA PHE A 94 -13.32 5.41 -23.80
C PHE A 94 -12.05 6.13 -24.24
N SER A 95 -11.83 6.21 -25.55
CA SER A 95 -10.70 6.90 -26.15
C SER A 95 -11.19 8.09 -26.97
N PHE A 96 -10.67 9.29 -26.69
CA PHE A 96 -11.03 10.54 -27.35
C PHE A 96 -9.85 11.51 -27.36
N THR A 97 -9.82 12.43 -28.32
CA THR A 97 -8.77 13.43 -28.44
C THR A 97 -9.30 14.78 -27.94
N ILE A 98 -8.56 15.45 -27.06
CA ILE A 98 -8.85 16.83 -26.67
C ILE A 98 -7.86 17.75 -27.39
N GLY A 99 -8.39 18.80 -28.01
CA GLY A 99 -7.62 19.87 -28.61
C GLY A 99 -7.81 21.19 -27.86
N VAL A 100 -6.76 21.99 -27.83
CA VAL A 100 -6.78 23.37 -27.34
C VAL A 100 -6.29 24.29 -28.45
N GLU A 101 -6.85 25.50 -28.52
CA GLU A 101 -6.42 26.56 -29.43
C GLU A 101 -6.54 27.91 -28.71
N ASP A 102 -5.58 28.81 -28.91
CA ASP A 102 -5.65 30.17 -28.36
C ASP A 102 -6.13 31.20 -29.39
N ALA A 103 -6.31 32.44 -28.93
CA ALA A 103 -6.79 33.54 -29.78
C ALA A 103 -5.85 33.92 -30.94
N VAL A 104 -4.59 33.47 -30.95
CA VAL A 104 -3.62 33.74 -32.03
C VAL A 104 -3.41 32.54 -32.96
N GLY A 105 -4.16 31.45 -32.74
CA GLY A 105 -4.18 30.26 -33.59
C GLY A 105 -3.08 29.24 -33.27
N ARG A 106 -2.39 29.35 -32.12
CA ARG A 106 -1.55 28.27 -31.60
C ARG A 106 -2.48 27.15 -31.13
N ALA A 107 -2.17 25.90 -31.44
CA ALA A 107 -3.01 24.76 -31.08
C ALA A 107 -2.17 23.55 -30.69
N ASP A 108 -2.73 22.74 -29.79
CA ASP A 108 -2.21 21.42 -29.44
C ASP A 108 -3.38 20.42 -29.35
N SER A 109 -3.07 19.13 -29.41
CA SER A 109 -4.06 18.07 -29.25
C SER A 109 -3.44 16.81 -28.66
N ARG A 110 -4.19 16.14 -27.78
CA ARG A 110 -3.74 14.94 -27.09
C ARG A 110 -4.83 13.88 -27.02
N LEU A 111 -4.45 12.63 -27.23
CA LEU A 111 -5.29 11.46 -27.02
C LEU A 111 -5.40 11.18 -25.52
N PHE A 112 -6.62 10.97 -25.04
CA PHE A 112 -6.93 10.56 -23.68
C PHE A 112 -7.68 9.23 -23.67
N GLU A 113 -7.36 8.40 -22.69
CA GLU A 113 -8.09 7.18 -22.34
C GLU A 113 -8.73 7.39 -20.97
N LEU A 114 -10.06 7.23 -20.89
CA LEU A 114 -10.83 7.34 -19.66
C LEU A 114 -11.56 6.03 -19.38
N GLN A 115 -11.27 5.45 -18.22
CA GLN A 115 -11.97 4.28 -17.73
C GLN A 115 -13.09 4.71 -16.77
N VAL A 116 -14.32 4.28 -17.09
CA VAL A 116 -15.51 4.43 -16.24
C VAL A 116 -15.78 3.10 -15.53
N LEU A 117 -15.75 3.11 -14.20
CA LEU A 117 -15.97 1.93 -13.34
C LEU A 117 -17.41 1.84 -12.82
N ASP A 118 -17.82 0.64 -12.39
CA ASP A 118 -19.15 0.37 -11.81
C ASP A 118 -19.16 0.65 -10.30
N TYR A 119 -19.57 1.84 -9.87
CA TYR A 119 -19.53 2.25 -8.46
C TYR A 119 -20.63 1.61 -7.59
N ILE A 120 -21.73 1.09 -8.18
CA ILE A 120 -22.86 0.54 -7.42
C ILE A 120 -23.23 -0.85 -7.93
N ARG A 121 -22.83 -1.89 -7.19
CA ARG A 121 -23.66 -3.11 -7.14
C ARG A 121 -24.41 -3.15 -5.82
N ASN A 122 -25.72 -2.93 -5.88
CA ASN A 122 -26.62 -3.30 -4.81
C ASN A 122 -26.46 -4.80 -4.54
N ILE A 123 -26.24 -5.14 -3.27
CA ILE A 123 -25.96 -6.48 -2.75
C ILE A 123 -27.13 -7.48 -2.95
N GLU A 124 -28.26 -7.03 -3.49
CA GLU A 124 -29.49 -7.82 -3.66
C GLU A 124 -29.72 -8.35 -5.09
N GLU A 125 -28.93 -7.94 -6.10
CA GLU A 125 -29.09 -8.39 -7.50
C GLU A 125 -27.80 -8.99 -8.09
N LEU A 126 -27.20 -9.99 -7.43
CA LEU A 126 -26.18 -10.81 -8.09
C LEU A 126 -26.88 -11.79 -9.05
N PRO A 127 -26.66 -11.72 -10.38
CA PRO A 127 -26.95 -12.84 -11.25
C PRO A 127 -26.00 -14.01 -10.89
N PRO A 128 -26.41 -15.28 -11.12
CA PRO A 128 -25.51 -16.41 -10.99
C PRO A 128 -24.27 -16.17 -11.86
N THR A 129 -23.10 -16.44 -11.30
CA THR A 129 -21.81 -16.40 -12.02
C THR A 129 -21.91 -17.20 -13.32
N PRO A 130 -21.39 -16.70 -14.45
CA PRO A 130 -21.30 -17.50 -15.66
C PRO A 130 -20.44 -18.73 -15.37
N PRO A 131 -20.81 -19.93 -15.85
CA PRO A 131 -19.96 -21.10 -15.74
C PRO A 131 -18.61 -20.84 -16.46
N PRO A 132 -17.50 -21.38 -15.94
CA PRO A 132 -16.19 -21.18 -16.56
C PRO A 132 -16.21 -21.67 -18.00
N THR A 133 -15.68 -20.86 -18.91
CA THR A 133 -15.51 -21.21 -20.32
C THR A 133 -14.61 -22.45 -20.42
N PRO A 134 -15.08 -23.60 -20.93
CA PRO A 134 -14.24 -24.77 -21.04
C PRO A 134 -13.14 -24.53 -22.08
N ARG A 135 -11.87 -24.51 -21.65
CA ARG A 135 -10.75 -24.71 -22.57
C ARG A 135 -10.79 -26.16 -23.03
N SER A 136 -10.86 -26.36 -24.34
CA SER A 136 -10.86 -27.67 -24.97
C SER A 136 -9.60 -28.45 -24.59
N SER A 137 -9.74 -29.48 -23.77
CA SER A 137 -8.70 -30.50 -23.58
C SER A 137 -8.91 -31.61 -24.60
N THR A 138 -8.02 -31.68 -25.58
CA THR A 138 -7.85 -32.90 -26.39
C THR A 138 -7.23 -33.98 -25.52
N ARG A 139 -8.04 -34.95 -25.10
CA ARG A 139 -7.58 -36.23 -24.56
C ARG A 139 -6.92 -37.06 -25.68
N GLN A 140 -5.75 -37.60 -25.40
CA GLN A 140 -5.31 -38.86 -25.98
C GLN A 140 -4.85 -39.76 -24.83
N GLY A 141 -5.52 -40.90 -24.67
CA GLY A 141 -5.18 -41.90 -23.66
C GLY A 141 -3.98 -42.74 -24.08
N ASP A 142 -3.24 -43.28 -23.12
CA ASP A 142 -3.26 -44.71 -22.86
C ASP A 142 -2.32 -45.14 -21.72
N SER A 143 -2.81 -46.12 -20.95
CA SER A 143 -2.08 -47.20 -20.28
C SER A 143 -1.16 -46.93 -19.07
N LEU A 144 -1.64 -47.43 -17.92
CA LEU A 144 -0.88 -47.73 -16.71
C LEU A 144 0.14 -48.87 -16.94
N ARG A 145 1.37 -48.73 -16.40
CA ARG A 145 2.14 -49.79 -15.68
C ARG A 145 3.53 -49.32 -15.17
N SER A 146 3.81 -49.70 -13.92
CA SER A 146 5.12 -50.12 -13.33
C SER A 146 6.18 -49.10 -12.86
N LEU A 147 6.23 -48.95 -11.53
CA LEU A 147 7.36 -48.95 -10.58
C LEU A 147 8.78 -48.45 -10.98
N SER A 148 9.26 -47.60 -10.06
CA SER A 148 10.64 -47.40 -9.55
C SER A 148 11.73 -46.90 -10.50
N THR A 149 12.17 -45.66 -10.26
CA THR A 149 13.58 -45.27 -10.10
C THR A 149 13.67 -43.84 -9.55
N LEU A 150 14.50 -43.66 -8.52
CA LEU A 150 14.90 -42.36 -7.98
C LEU A 150 15.58 -41.54 -9.08
N ALA A 151 15.03 -40.38 -9.40
CA ALA A 151 15.69 -39.36 -10.20
C ALA A 151 15.83 -38.09 -9.35
N THR A 152 17.08 -37.72 -9.10
CA THR A 152 17.50 -36.45 -8.52
C THR A 152 16.92 -35.29 -9.31
N PRO A 153 16.35 -34.24 -8.68
CA PRO A 153 15.89 -33.07 -9.40
C PRO A 153 17.11 -32.34 -9.97
N THR A 154 17.16 -32.27 -11.30
CA THR A 154 18.09 -31.41 -12.02
C THR A 154 17.59 -29.98 -11.85
N ALA A 155 18.47 -29.11 -11.36
CA ALA A 155 18.17 -27.70 -11.10
C ALA A 155 17.56 -27.04 -12.34
N LEU A 156 16.31 -26.60 -12.23
CA LEU A 156 15.75 -25.59 -13.11
C LEU A 156 16.44 -24.28 -12.75
N SER A 157 17.31 -23.81 -13.65
CA SER A 157 17.88 -22.47 -13.62
C SER A 157 16.77 -21.44 -13.52
N GLN A 158 16.63 -20.85 -12.33
CA GLN A 158 15.85 -19.64 -12.11
C GLN A 158 16.42 -18.53 -12.99
N ASN A 159 15.67 -18.08 -13.99
CA ASN A 159 15.82 -16.72 -14.47
C ASN A 159 14.95 -15.84 -13.57
N ALA A 160 15.45 -15.55 -12.36
CA ALA A 160 14.91 -14.46 -11.56
C ALA A 160 15.22 -13.16 -12.31
N SER A 161 14.17 -12.44 -12.70
CA SER A 161 14.27 -11.06 -13.16
C SER A 161 15.00 -10.25 -12.08
N THR A 162 16.21 -9.77 -12.38
CA THR A 162 17.03 -8.92 -11.50
C THR A 162 16.54 -7.47 -11.46
N THR A 163 15.49 -7.15 -12.21
CA THR A 163 14.77 -5.87 -12.12
C THR A 163 13.54 -6.07 -11.24
N GLY A 164 13.34 -5.17 -10.27
CA GLY A 164 12.13 -5.13 -9.46
C GLY A 164 10.85 -4.98 -10.29
N PRO A 165 9.67 -4.91 -9.66
CA PRO A 165 8.40 -4.83 -10.38
C PRO A 165 8.34 -3.60 -11.29
N ASP A 166 7.76 -3.75 -12.47
CA ASP A 166 7.54 -2.64 -13.39
C ASP A 166 6.36 -1.80 -12.90
N LEU A 167 6.67 -0.73 -12.16
CA LEU A 167 5.70 0.24 -11.64
C LEU A 167 5.65 1.51 -12.48
N SER A 168 6.19 1.51 -13.72
CA SER A 168 6.21 2.68 -14.61
C SER A 168 4.82 3.29 -14.80
N GLY A 169 3.78 2.45 -14.93
CA GLY A 169 2.41 2.91 -15.05
C GLY A 169 1.90 3.73 -13.86
N LEU A 170 2.32 3.40 -12.64
CA LEU A 170 2.00 4.17 -11.42
C LEU A 170 2.87 5.43 -11.31
N LEU A 171 4.15 5.35 -11.64
CA LEU A 171 5.06 6.50 -11.65
C LEU A 171 4.60 7.57 -12.63
N ASP A 172 4.13 7.18 -13.82
CA ASP A 172 3.57 8.11 -14.80
C ASP A 172 2.29 8.79 -14.30
N ILE A 173 1.49 8.10 -13.47
CA ILE A 173 0.32 8.70 -12.84
C ILE A 173 0.78 9.75 -11.83
N LEU A 174 1.74 9.40 -10.96
CA LEU A 174 2.31 10.30 -9.96
C LEU A 174 2.99 11.54 -10.60
N ASP A 175 3.64 11.43 -11.75
CA ASP A 175 4.18 12.58 -12.47
C ASP A 175 3.10 13.62 -12.81
N SER A 176 1.89 13.15 -13.13
CA SER A 176 0.74 14.00 -13.45
C SER A 176 -0.06 14.45 -12.23
N THR A 177 0.17 13.84 -11.06
CA THR A 177 -0.48 14.23 -9.81
C THR A 177 0.22 15.45 -9.21
N PRO A 178 -0.52 16.50 -8.79
CA PRO A 178 0.06 17.59 -8.01
C PRO A 178 0.65 17.08 -6.69
N GLU A 179 1.69 17.75 -6.19
CA GLU A 179 2.21 17.47 -4.86
C GLU A 179 1.20 17.82 -3.77
N GLY A 180 1.15 17.00 -2.72
CA GLY A 180 0.13 17.08 -1.67
C GLY A 180 -1.25 16.55 -2.09
N ASP A 181 -1.36 15.89 -3.24
CA ASP A 181 -2.65 15.46 -3.80
C ASP A 181 -2.78 13.93 -3.90
N TRP A 182 -4.00 13.50 -4.21
CA TRP A 182 -4.45 12.11 -4.22
C TRP A 182 -4.84 11.64 -5.62
N VAL A 183 -4.63 10.35 -5.87
CA VAL A 183 -5.11 9.71 -7.10
C VAL A 183 -5.53 8.26 -6.84
N ARG A 184 -6.76 7.90 -7.25
CA ARG A 184 -7.24 6.52 -7.19
C ARG A 184 -6.64 5.71 -8.34
N VAL A 185 -6.09 4.55 -8.03
CA VAL A 185 -5.33 3.75 -9.00
C VAL A 185 -5.90 2.37 -9.29
N ASN A 186 -6.80 1.77 -8.51
CA ASN A 186 -7.38 0.46 -8.87
C ASN A 186 -8.34 0.53 -10.07
N LEU A 187 -8.28 -0.48 -10.96
CA LEU A 187 -9.08 -0.55 -12.19
C LEU A 187 -10.26 -1.54 -12.15
N ASN A 188 -10.29 -2.38 -11.13
CA ASN A 188 -11.45 -3.16 -10.71
C ASN A 188 -11.61 -3.03 -9.20
N PHE A 189 -12.63 -3.66 -8.64
CA PHE A 189 -12.91 -3.60 -7.23
C PHE A 189 -12.59 -4.91 -6.52
N TYR A 190 -12.26 -4.78 -5.25
CA TYR A 190 -12.02 -5.89 -4.35
C TYR A 190 -13.21 -6.85 -4.28
N GLN A 191 -14.44 -6.32 -4.24
CA GLN A 191 -15.66 -7.13 -4.28
C GLN A 191 -15.78 -8.00 -5.54
N ASP A 192 -15.20 -7.61 -6.68
CA ASP A 192 -15.30 -8.36 -7.93
C ASP A 192 -14.50 -9.66 -7.89
N VAL A 193 -13.48 -9.69 -7.03
CA VAL A 193 -12.62 -10.85 -6.83
C VAL A 193 -12.89 -11.58 -5.54
N TRP A 194 -13.93 -11.20 -4.79
CA TRP A 194 -14.33 -11.84 -3.54
C TRP A 194 -14.64 -13.33 -3.71
N ALA A 195 -14.32 -14.14 -2.70
CA ALA A 195 -14.63 -15.56 -2.67
C ALA A 195 -16.14 -15.80 -2.93
N PRO A 196 -16.52 -16.59 -3.95
CA PRO A 196 -17.90 -17.00 -4.15
C PRO A 196 -18.47 -17.67 -2.89
N SER A 197 -19.76 -17.49 -2.64
CA SER A 197 -20.40 -17.97 -1.41
C SER A 197 -20.27 -19.49 -1.19
N GLU A 198 -20.18 -20.29 -2.27
CA GLU A 198 -19.96 -21.73 -2.19
C GLU A 198 -18.56 -22.13 -1.69
N LEU A 199 -17.58 -21.21 -1.81
CA LEU A 199 -16.19 -21.40 -1.40
C LEU A 199 -15.85 -20.72 -0.07
N GLN A 200 -16.81 -20.12 0.64
CA GLN A 200 -16.57 -19.47 1.93
C GLN A 200 -16.83 -20.43 3.12
N PRO A 201 -16.15 -20.33 4.27
CA PRO A 201 -16.47 -21.15 5.45
C PRO A 201 -17.77 -20.72 6.14
N LEU A 202 -18.51 -21.67 6.75
CA LEU A 202 -19.87 -21.43 7.31
C LEU A 202 -19.91 -21.47 8.83
N LYS A 203 -18.87 -22.06 9.42
CA LYS A 203 -18.74 -22.17 10.85
C LYS A 203 -18.22 -20.84 11.41
N GLY A 204 -18.63 -20.54 12.63
CA GLY A 204 -18.26 -19.35 13.39
C GLY A 204 -19.11 -18.11 13.12
N LEU A 205 -19.44 -17.80 11.86
CA LEU A 205 -20.19 -16.58 11.49
C LEU A 205 -21.09 -16.79 10.26
N THR A 206 -22.06 -15.88 10.05
CA THR A 206 -22.86 -15.80 8.81
C THR A 206 -21.96 -15.57 7.58
N VAL A 207 -22.48 -15.81 6.36
CA VAL A 207 -21.77 -15.56 5.07
C VAL A 207 -21.00 -14.23 5.12
N SER A 208 -19.70 -14.31 4.85
CA SER A 208 -18.78 -13.17 4.93
C SER A 208 -18.92 -12.30 3.68
N SER A 209 -18.72 -11.00 3.83
CA SER A 209 -18.74 -10.02 2.75
C SER A 209 -17.37 -9.35 2.63
N PRO A 210 -17.03 -8.73 1.48
CA PRO A 210 -15.78 -8.00 1.31
C PRO A 210 -15.47 -7.03 2.47
N SER A 211 -16.50 -6.34 2.98
CA SER A 211 -16.41 -5.42 4.11
C SER A 211 -15.88 -6.01 5.40
N LYS A 212 -15.87 -7.33 5.55
CA LYS A 212 -15.42 -8.03 6.75
C LYS A 212 -13.90 -8.16 6.84
N ILE A 213 -13.14 -7.89 5.79
CA ILE A 213 -11.67 -7.85 5.85
C ILE A 213 -11.18 -6.40 5.96
N ILE A 214 -11.48 -5.57 4.96
CA ILE A 214 -10.97 -4.19 4.91
C ILE A 214 -11.60 -3.32 6.00
N GLY A 215 -12.91 -3.46 6.24
CA GLY A 215 -13.64 -2.68 7.24
C GLY A 215 -13.48 -3.15 8.68
N ALA A 216 -12.76 -4.26 8.89
CA ALA A 216 -12.38 -4.74 10.21
C ALA A 216 -11.08 -4.07 10.68
N TRP A 217 -10.65 -4.39 11.92
CA TRP A 217 -9.35 -3.99 12.44
C TRP A 217 -8.24 -4.71 11.67
N SER A 218 -7.82 -4.12 10.55
CA SER A 218 -6.95 -4.74 9.57
C SER A 218 -5.81 -3.84 9.10
N SER A 219 -4.81 -4.48 8.53
CA SER A 219 -3.65 -3.92 7.83
C SER A 219 -3.41 -4.67 6.53
N PHE A 220 -2.66 -4.05 5.62
CA PHE A 220 -2.08 -4.73 4.46
C PHE A 220 -0.55 -4.78 4.62
N ALA A 221 0.09 -5.58 3.77
CA ALA A 221 1.53 -5.52 3.57
C ALA A 221 1.88 -5.19 2.11
N TRP A 222 2.96 -4.44 1.89
CA TRP A 222 3.46 -4.13 0.54
C TRP A 222 4.55 -5.14 0.14
N ASP A 223 4.24 -6.01 -0.81
CA ASP A 223 5.20 -6.91 -1.46
C ASP A 223 6.06 -6.10 -2.44
N SER A 224 7.26 -5.71 -1.99
CA SER A 224 8.20 -4.93 -2.79
C SER A 224 8.87 -5.72 -3.91
N LYS A 225 8.83 -7.06 -3.88
CA LYS A 225 9.37 -7.91 -4.95
C LYS A 225 8.45 -7.96 -6.16
N ARG A 226 7.14 -7.93 -5.94
CA ARG A 226 6.10 -8.02 -6.98
C ARG A 226 5.38 -6.71 -7.25
N GLY A 227 5.49 -5.75 -6.34
CA GLY A 227 4.77 -4.48 -6.40
C GLY A 227 3.29 -4.65 -6.07
N ASP A 228 2.99 -5.55 -5.13
CA ASP A 228 1.62 -5.96 -4.81
C ASP A 228 1.26 -5.51 -3.38
N LEU A 229 0.04 -5.03 -3.19
CA LEU A 229 -0.56 -4.88 -1.87
C LEU A 229 -1.24 -6.20 -1.50
N LEU A 230 -0.92 -6.78 -0.35
CA LEU A 230 -1.44 -8.06 0.14
C LEU A 230 -2.35 -7.86 1.37
N ILE A 231 -3.54 -8.45 1.34
CA ILE A 231 -4.47 -8.44 2.48
C ILE A 231 -4.89 -9.83 2.92
N TYR A 232 -5.03 -9.93 4.24
CA TYR A 232 -5.42 -11.10 5.00
C TYR A 232 -6.21 -10.66 6.23
N GLY A 233 -7.22 -11.43 6.61
CA GLY A 233 -7.82 -11.35 7.94
C GLY A 233 -9.33 -11.24 7.90
N GLY A 234 -9.85 -10.38 8.76
CA GLY A 234 -11.27 -10.27 9.06
C GLY A 234 -11.55 -10.80 10.45
N GLY A 235 -11.27 -12.08 10.74
CA GLY A 235 -11.23 -12.64 12.10
C GLY A 235 -12.39 -12.31 13.04
N HIS A 236 -12.19 -12.60 14.34
CA HIS A 236 -13.12 -12.38 15.45
C HIS A 236 -14.59 -12.49 15.03
N ALA A 237 -15.35 -11.39 15.06
CA ALA A 237 -16.77 -11.36 14.72
C ALA A 237 -17.07 -11.03 13.24
N ASN A 238 -16.06 -10.98 12.37
CA ASN A 238 -16.18 -10.52 10.98
C ASN A 238 -16.02 -11.62 9.93
N SER A 239 -14.95 -12.42 9.96
CA SER A 239 -14.71 -13.47 8.97
C SER A 239 -13.96 -14.65 9.57
N THR A 240 -14.27 -15.85 9.10
CA THR A 240 -13.56 -17.07 9.48
C THR A 240 -12.66 -17.61 8.35
N GLY A 241 -12.78 -17.05 7.15
CA GLY A 241 -11.93 -17.37 6.00
C GLY A 241 -10.49 -16.86 6.16
N ASN A 242 -9.54 -17.69 5.76
CA ASN A 242 -8.10 -17.41 5.74
C ASN A 242 -7.58 -17.17 4.30
N ASP A 243 -8.49 -16.82 3.40
CA ASP A 243 -8.21 -16.41 2.03
C ASP A 243 -7.33 -15.15 1.97
N MET A 244 -6.51 -15.11 0.92
CA MET A 244 -5.62 -14.00 0.62
C MET A 244 -6.13 -13.27 -0.62
N TYR A 245 -5.98 -11.94 -0.62
CA TYR A 245 -6.20 -11.12 -1.79
C TYR A 245 -5.01 -10.22 -2.03
N ARG A 246 -4.84 -9.83 -3.29
CA ARG A 246 -3.80 -8.89 -3.69
C ARG A 246 -4.31 -7.84 -4.66
N TRP A 247 -3.82 -6.63 -4.54
CA TRP A 247 -3.90 -5.64 -5.61
C TRP A 247 -2.52 -5.50 -6.24
N ARG A 248 -2.44 -5.64 -7.55
CA ARG A 248 -1.18 -5.59 -8.29
C ARG A 248 -0.89 -4.17 -8.73
N GLY A 249 0.21 -3.59 -8.30
CA GLY A 249 0.65 -2.27 -8.76
C GLY A 249 1.00 -2.25 -10.24
N THR A 250 1.51 -3.37 -10.76
CA THR A 250 1.91 -3.55 -12.16
C THR A 250 0.72 -3.53 -13.14
N THR A 251 -0.40 -4.15 -12.78
CA THR A 251 -1.61 -4.21 -13.62
C THR A 251 -2.75 -3.33 -13.14
N ARG A 252 -2.62 -2.78 -11.93
CA ARG A 252 -3.63 -2.00 -11.20
C ARG A 252 -4.92 -2.77 -10.89
N MET A 253 -4.87 -4.10 -10.90
CA MET A 253 -6.02 -4.98 -10.69
C MET A 253 -5.95 -5.67 -9.33
N TRP A 254 -7.09 -5.74 -8.65
CA TRP A 254 -7.38 -6.72 -7.61
C TRP A 254 -7.47 -8.13 -8.19
N GLU A 255 -6.93 -9.08 -7.44
CA GLU A 255 -7.00 -10.51 -7.69
C GLU A 255 -7.20 -11.25 -6.36
N ARG A 256 -7.88 -12.39 -6.41
CA ARG A 256 -7.81 -13.37 -5.33
C ARG A 256 -6.48 -14.11 -5.41
N ALA A 257 -5.75 -14.14 -4.30
CA ALA A 257 -4.45 -14.81 -4.18
C ALA A 257 -4.59 -16.24 -3.65
N SER A 258 -5.64 -16.53 -2.88
CA SER A 258 -6.05 -17.90 -2.55
C SER A 258 -7.53 -17.97 -2.18
N VAL A 259 -8.15 -19.13 -2.34
CA VAL A 259 -9.44 -19.44 -1.71
C VAL A 259 -9.22 -19.90 -0.27
N PRO A 260 -10.22 -19.76 0.62
CA PRO A 260 -10.03 -20.12 2.02
C PRO A 260 -10.09 -21.64 2.21
N SER A 261 -9.39 -22.12 3.23
CA SER A 261 -9.58 -23.43 3.79
C SER A 261 -10.95 -23.53 4.48
N GLU A 262 -11.55 -24.72 4.46
CA GLU A 262 -12.63 -25.03 5.40
C GLU A 262 -12.09 -25.03 6.84
N ILE A 263 -12.98 -24.80 7.80
CA ILE A 263 -12.61 -24.67 9.21
C ILE A 263 -13.32 -25.71 10.08
N PHE A 264 -12.73 -26.00 11.24
CA PHE A 264 -13.37 -26.79 12.28
C PHE A 264 -13.13 -26.20 13.66
N ILE A 265 -13.97 -26.63 14.62
CA ILE A 265 -13.87 -26.23 16.02
C ILE A 265 -12.83 -27.14 16.67
N LEU A 266 -11.69 -26.56 17.02
CA LEU A 266 -10.62 -27.22 17.76
C LEU A 266 -11.02 -27.44 19.22
N ASP A 267 -11.64 -26.43 19.84
CA ASP A 267 -12.14 -26.50 21.21
C ASP A 267 -13.51 -25.84 21.33
N PRO A 268 -14.59 -26.62 21.55
CA PRO A 268 -15.95 -26.11 21.63
C PRO A 268 -16.26 -25.39 22.94
N LEU A 269 -15.41 -25.51 23.98
CA LEU A 269 -15.63 -24.79 25.25
C LEU A 269 -15.12 -23.35 25.18
N ARG A 270 -14.19 -23.07 24.27
CA ARG A 270 -13.52 -21.78 24.13
C ARG A 270 -13.71 -21.15 22.74
N ASP A 271 -14.58 -21.74 21.92
CA ASP A 271 -14.86 -21.36 20.54
C ASP A 271 -13.57 -21.10 19.73
N ILE A 272 -12.63 -22.04 19.82
CA ILE A 272 -11.38 -21.97 19.06
C ILE A 272 -11.58 -22.65 17.72
N LEU A 273 -11.48 -21.86 16.64
CA LEU A 273 -11.50 -22.35 15.26
C LEU A 273 -10.09 -22.53 14.71
N THR A 274 -9.94 -23.48 13.80
CA THR A 274 -8.73 -23.63 12.99
C THR A 274 -9.06 -24.21 11.60
N ALA A 275 -8.13 -24.05 10.65
CA ALA A 275 -8.26 -24.61 9.31
C ALA A 275 -8.16 -26.14 9.33
N ILE A 276 -8.90 -26.82 8.46
CA ILE A 276 -8.85 -28.29 8.35
C ILE A 276 -7.51 -28.81 7.84
N ASP A 277 -6.70 -27.96 7.21
CA ASP A 277 -5.30 -28.23 6.85
C ASP A 277 -4.42 -28.58 8.06
N GLY A 278 -4.84 -28.16 9.25
CA GLY A 278 -4.00 -28.11 10.43
C GLY A 278 -3.26 -26.78 10.55
N VAL A 279 -2.92 -26.45 11.79
CA VAL A 279 -2.30 -25.17 12.20
C VAL A 279 -0.93 -24.91 11.58
N ASP A 280 -0.27 -25.90 10.99
CA ASP A 280 1.04 -25.71 10.36
C ASP A 280 0.92 -25.32 8.89
N ALA A 281 -0.23 -25.66 8.27
CA ALA A 281 -0.48 -25.48 6.84
C ALA A 281 -1.49 -24.40 6.51
N ALA A 282 -2.24 -23.88 7.50
CA ALA A 282 -2.97 -22.63 7.37
C ALA A 282 -3.38 -22.02 8.72
N PRO A 283 -3.38 -20.67 8.86
CA PRO A 283 -3.89 -19.99 10.04
C PRO A 283 -5.42 -19.95 10.09
N ALA A 284 -5.96 -19.70 11.28
CA ALA A 284 -7.31 -19.14 11.42
C ALA A 284 -7.30 -17.65 11.08
N SER A 285 -8.40 -17.10 10.55
CA SER A 285 -8.54 -15.66 10.29
C SER A 285 -8.38 -14.80 11.56
N ALA A 286 -7.93 -13.55 11.43
CA ALA A 286 -7.83 -12.61 12.55
C ALA A 286 -8.12 -11.14 12.18
N HIS A 287 -8.56 -10.34 13.14
CA HIS A 287 -8.28 -8.90 13.14
C HIS A 287 -6.77 -8.71 13.22
N THR A 288 -6.17 -8.08 12.22
CA THR A 288 -4.72 -7.93 12.12
C THR A 288 -4.19 -6.62 12.65
N TYR A 289 -5.03 -5.62 12.97
CA TYR A 289 -4.59 -4.29 13.42
C TYR A 289 -3.46 -3.74 12.51
N ASP A 290 -2.31 -3.34 13.05
CA ASP A 290 -1.09 -3.03 12.28
C ASP A 290 -0.02 -4.13 12.48
N ASN A 291 -0.39 -5.38 12.19
CA ASN A 291 0.47 -6.57 12.36
C ASN A 291 0.74 -7.36 11.07
N ASN A 292 0.29 -6.87 9.92
CA ASN A 292 0.64 -7.44 8.62
C ASN A 292 1.84 -6.68 8.05
N VAL A 293 2.92 -7.40 7.74
CA VAL A 293 4.18 -6.84 7.24
C VAL A 293 4.70 -7.74 6.14
N TYR A 294 5.43 -7.20 5.16
CA TYR A 294 6.11 -8.02 4.16
C TYR A 294 7.58 -8.11 4.53
N LEU A 295 8.18 -9.28 4.32
CA LEU A 295 9.58 -9.60 4.59
C LEU A 295 10.32 -9.74 3.24
N PRO A 296 10.97 -8.67 2.73
CA PRO A 296 11.61 -8.67 1.41
C PRO A 296 12.74 -9.68 1.23
N ILE A 297 13.48 -10.05 2.29
CA ILE A 297 14.60 -11.01 2.16
C ILE A 297 14.06 -12.43 2.13
N PHE A 298 13.12 -12.76 3.00
CA PHE A 298 12.43 -14.05 3.01
C PHE A 298 11.48 -14.22 1.82
N ASP A 299 11.07 -13.12 1.19
CA ASP A 299 9.99 -13.08 0.20
C ASP A 299 8.70 -13.69 0.77
N ARG A 300 8.25 -13.13 1.90
CA ARG A 300 7.06 -13.62 2.61
C ARG A 300 6.18 -12.50 3.11
N PHE A 301 4.88 -12.68 2.99
CA PHE A 301 3.91 -11.95 3.80
C PHE A 301 3.95 -12.52 5.22
N LEU A 302 4.01 -11.67 6.24
CA LEU A 302 3.99 -12.01 7.65
C LEU A 302 2.71 -11.47 8.29
N THR A 303 2.05 -12.30 9.09
CA THR A 303 1.04 -11.85 10.03
C THR A 303 1.29 -12.39 11.43
N PHE A 304 1.35 -11.49 12.42
CA PHE A 304 1.26 -11.89 13.83
C PHE A 304 -0.20 -12.18 14.27
N GLY A 305 -1.16 -11.90 13.39
CA GLY A 305 -2.58 -11.97 13.69
C GLY A 305 -3.03 -10.85 14.63
N GLY A 306 -3.88 -11.18 15.60
CA GLY A 306 -4.42 -10.25 16.57
C GLY A 306 -5.59 -10.89 17.29
N ALA A 307 -6.82 -10.55 16.90
CA ALA A 307 -8.02 -11.20 17.44
C ALA A 307 -8.52 -12.28 16.46
N ALA A 308 -8.23 -13.54 16.74
CA ALA A 308 -8.60 -14.68 15.90
C ALA A 308 -10.13 -14.86 15.81
N ALA A 309 -10.58 -15.54 14.75
CA ALA A 309 -11.98 -15.88 14.49
C ALA A 309 -12.72 -16.41 15.73
N ASP A 310 -13.98 -15.99 15.87
CA ASP A 310 -14.92 -16.25 16.97
C ASP A 310 -14.53 -15.67 18.33
N ASN A 311 -13.54 -16.25 19.01
CA ASN A 311 -13.27 -15.89 20.41
C ASN A 311 -12.42 -14.63 20.60
N GLY A 312 -11.86 -14.08 19.51
CA GLY A 312 -11.03 -12.88 19.53
C GLY A 312 -9.68 -13.06 20.25
N GLY A 313 -9.27 -14.31 20.53
CA GLY A 313 -8.03 -14.67 21.19
C GLY A 313 -6.82 -14.74 20.26
N PRO A 314 -5.66 -15.18 20.76
CA PRO A 314 -4.49 -15.45 19.91
C PRO A 314 -4.72 -16.71 19.05
N TYR A 315 -3.84 -16.95 18.08
CA TYR A 315 -3.79 -18.24 17.40
C TYR A 315 -3.42 -19.36 18.38
N MET A 316 -4.14 -20.48 18.27
CA MET A 316 -4.01 -21.61 19.18
C MET A 316 -3.79 -22.91 18.40
N ARG A 317 -3.10 -23.86 19.03
CA ARG A 317 -2.95 -25.23 18.56
C ARG A 317 -3.05 -26.22 19.70
N GLU A 318 -3.28 -27.49 19.36
CA GLU A 318 -3.23 -28.60 20.31
C GLU A 318 -1.83 -28.75 20.92
N ASP A 319 -1.81 -28.98 22.23
CA ASP A 319 -0.63 -29.36 22.99
C ASP A 319 -1.04 -30.23 24.17
N LEU A 320 -0.87 -31.54 23.98
CA LEU A 320 -1.19 -32.58 24.97
C LEU A 320 -0.30 -32.52 26.21
N THR A 321 0.80 -31.77 26.18
CA THR A 321 1.68 -31.58 27.34
C THR A 321 1.21 -30.41 28.23
N SER A 322 0.34 -29.55 27.70
CA SER A 322 -0.25 -28.44 28.46
C SER A 322 -1.43 -28.91 29.32
N SER A 323 -1.67 -28.23 30.45
CA SER A 323 -2.80 -28.51 31.33
C SER A 323 -4.17 -28.23 30.71
N THR A 324 -4.21 -27.46 29.61
CA THR A 324 -5.44 -27.08 28.91
C THR A 324 -5.67 -27.87 27.62
N GLY A 325 -4.70 -28.71 27.22
CA GLY A 325 -4.67 -29.38 25.92
C GLY A 325 -4.32 -28.45 24.74
N LEU A 326 -4.02 -27.18 25.00
CA LEU A 326 -3.82 -26.13 24.00
C LEU A 326 -2.66 -25.19 24.38
N ARG A 327 -2.03 -24.62 23.35
CA ARG A 327 -1.04 -23.53 23.48
C ARG A 327 -1.15 -22.53 22.35
N LYS A 328 -0.53 -21.36 22.53
CA LYS A 328 -0.40 -20.35 21.47
C LYS A 328 0.52 -20.83 20.35
N THR A 329 0.35 -20.27 19.16
CA THR A 329 1.17 -20.54 17.98
C THR A 329 1.31 -19.29 17.09
N GLY A 330 2.00 -19.42 15.94
CA GLY A 330 2.36 -18.30 15.06
C GLY A 330 3.73 -17.69 15.39
N PRO A 331 4.09 -16.55 14.76
CA PRO A 331 3.37 -15.91 13.66
C PRO A 331 3.34 -16.77 12.39
N TYR A 332 2.54 -16.37 11.40
CA TYR A 332 2.42 -17.09 10.14
C TYR A 332 3.07 -16.31 9.00
N LEU A 333 3.73 -17.05 8.12
CA LEU A 333 4.23 -16.56 6.85
C LEU A 333 3.36 -17.09 5.71
N PHE A 334 3.18 -16.30 4.66
CA PHE A 334 2.56 -16.70 3.41
C PHE A 334 3.53 -16.46 2.25
N ASN A 335 3.72 -17.47 1.41
CA ASN A 335 4.46 -17.38 0.16
C ASN A 335 3.53 -16.90 -0.97
N PRO A 336 3.69 -15.65 -1.46
CA PRO A 336 2.88 -15.13 -2.55
C PRO A 336 3.26 -15.66 -3.94
N GLU A 337 4.39 -16.34 -4.12
CA GLU A 337 4.84 -16.85 -5.42
C GLU A 337 3.85 -17.84 -6.07
N PRO A 338 3.40 -18.92 -5.39
CA PRO A 338 2.43 -19.86 -5.95
C PRO A 338 0.98 -19.36 -5.96
N ALA A 339 0.71 -18.14 -5.50
CA ALA A 339 -0.63 -17.60 -5.27
C ALA A 339 -1.46 -17.46 -6.55
N ALA A 340 -2.67 -18.01 -6.51
CA ALA A 340 -3.61 -18.02 -7.63
C ALA A 340 -5.07 -18.09 -7.15
N ALA A 341 -5.98 -17.52 -7.95
CA ALA A 341 -7.39 -17.36 -7.61
C ALA A 341 -8.17 -18.68 -7.44
N ASP A 342 -7.62 -19.79 -7.95
CA ASP A 342 -8.15 -21.15 -7.96
C ASP A 342 -7.30 -22.12 -7.13
N ARG A 343 -6.47 -21.62 -6.21
CA ARG A 343 -5.70 -22.43 -5.26
C ARG A 343 -6.05 -22.12 -3.82
N VAL A 344 -6.06 -23.14 -2.99
CA VAL A 344 -6.18 -22.94 -1.54
C VAL A 344 -4.79 -22.67 -0.96
N GLY A 345 -4.70 -21.78 0.02
CA GLY A 345 -3.43 -21.44 0.65
C GLY A 345 -2.75 -22.66 1.29
N GLY A 346 -3.53 -23.61 1.82
CA GLY A 346 -3.04 -24.85 2.40
C GLY A 346 -2.88 -26.00 1.40
N THR A 347 -3.29 -27.18 1.84
CA THR A 347 -3.15 -28.48 1.19
C THR A 347 -4.27 -28.78 0.18
N THR A 348 -4.02 -29.68 -0.77
CA THR A 348 -5.05 -30.04 -1.78
C THR A 348 -6.26 -30.68 -1.13
N GLY A 349 -7.45 -30.16 -1.45
CA GLY A 349 -8.73 -30.66 -0.92
C GLY A 349 -9.17 -30.02 0.40
N SER A 350 -8.41 -29.09 0.96
CA SER A 350 -8.80 -28.41 2.20
C SER A 350 -9.71 -27.20 2.02
N HIS A 351 -9.90 -26.74 0.78
CA HIS A 351 -10.86 -25.68 0.48
C HIS A 351 -12.28 -26.11 0.83
N VAL A 352 -13.15 -25.11 0.96
CA VAL A 352 -14.58 -25.29 1.22
C VAL A 352 -15.27 -26.05 0.08
N GLN A 353 -15.96 -27.14 0.40
CA GLN A 353 -16.66 -28.02 -0.57
C GLN A 353 -18.14 -28.20 -0.22
N ARG A 354 -18.89 -27.10 -0.10
CA ARG A 354 -20.28 -27.15 0.40
C ARG A 354 -21.30 -27.68 -0.59
N VAL A 355 -21.24 -27.19 -1.83
CA VAL A 355 -22.28 -27.41 -2.84
C VAL A 355 -21.90 -28.59 -3.73
N ALA A 356 -20.63 -28.65 -4.15
CA ALA A 356 -20.06 -29.72 -4.91
C ALA A 356 -18.55 -29.84 -4.61
N PRO A 357 -17.92 -30.97 -4.94
CA PRO A 357 -16.46 -31.05 -4.97
C PRO A 357 -15.90 -30.08 -6.02
N HIS A 358 -14.81 -29.41 -5.69
CA HIS A 358 -14.04 -28.57 -6.62
C HIS A 358 -12.65 -29.19 -6.86
N PRO A 359 -12.55 -30.33 -7.57
CA PRO A 359 -11.27 -31.02 -7.80
C PRO A 359 -10.26 -30.20 -8.61
N GLU A 360 -10.73 -29.15 -9.30
CA GLU A 360 -9.88 -28.16 -9.96
C GLU A 360 -9.10 -27.28 -8.98
N ILE A 361 -9.59 -27.11 -7.74
CA ILE A 361 -8.90 -26.32 -6.72
C ILE A 361 -7.82 -27.16 -6.06
N THR A 362 -6.57 -26.81 -6.36
CA THR A 362 -5.38 -27.49 -5.82
C THR A 362 -4.77 -26.74 -4.65
N GLY A 363 -4.01 -27.47 -3.83
CA GLY A 363 -3.23 -26.92 -2.72
C GLY A 363 -2.07 -26.06 -3.20
N GLY A 364 -1.85 -24.97 -2.48
CA GLY A 364 -0.76 -24.03 -2.70
C GLY A 364 0.45 -24.25 -1.82
N GLU A 365 0.27 -24.85 -0.64
CA GLU A 365 1.29 -24.97 0.42
C GLU A 365 1.99 -23.63 0.70
N MET A 366 1.17 -22.57 0.76
CA MET A 366 1.63 -21.19 0.79
C MET A 366 1.83 -20.70 2.22
N TRP A 367 1.13 -21.26 3.20
CA TRP A 367 1.25 -20.86 4.60
C TRP A 367 2.30 -21.69 5.33
N GLU A 368 3.08 -21.00 6.17
CA GLU A 368 4.08 -21.59 7.05
C GLU A 368 3.87 -21.03 8.47
N ASN A 369 3.74 -21.89 9.46
CA ASN A 369 3.65 -21.46 10.86
C ASN A 369 5.04 -21.43 11.50
N ARG A 370 5.48 -20.27 12.00
CA ARG A 370 6.77 -20.14 12.70
C ARG A 370 6.75 -20.78 14.09
N ASP A 371 5.57 -20.98 14.66
CA ASP A 371 5.31 -21.61 15.94
C ASP A 371 6.29 -21.20 17.06
N ALA A 372 6.51 -19.90 17.22
CA ALA A 372 7.52 -19.34 18.11
C ALA A 372 7.35 -19.84 19.57
N TYR A 373 6.12 -20.08 20.01
CA TYR A 373 5.82 -20.60 21.34
C TYR A 373 6.21 -22.07 21.54
N GLY A 374 6.34 -22.84 20.47
CA GLY A 374 6.81 -24.23 20.48
C GLY A 374 8.33 -24.33 20.50
N TYR A 375 9.02 -23.46 19.77
CA TYR A 375 10.49 -23.44 19.70
C TYR A 375 11.16 -22.74 20.89
N PHE A 376 10.50 -21.75 21.48
CA PHE A 376 11.04 -20.98 22.60
C PHE A 376 10.14 -21.03 23.84
N PRO A 377 9.83 -22.24 24.35
CA PRO A 377 8.94 -22.38 25.50
C PRO A 377 9.55 -21.68 26.72
N GLY A 378 8.78 -20.75 27.31
CA GLY A 378 9.21 -19.99 28.49
C GLY A 378 10.00 -18.72 28.21
N SER A 379 10.23 -18.35 26.95
CA SER A 379 10.81 -17.04 26.62
C SER A 379 9.94 -15.90 27.14
N THR A 380 10.56 -14.91 27.79
CA THR A 380 9.88 -13.67 28.23
C THR A 380 9.85 -12.59 27.13
N ALA A 381 10.51 -12.86 26.00
CA ALA A 381 10.59 -11.97 24.85
C ALA A 381 9.51 -12.24 23.79
N ILE A 382 8.62 -13.21 24.01
CA ILE A 382 7.51 -13.49 23.09
C ILE A 382 6.22 -12.90 23.68
N PRO A 383 5.52 -11.99 22.98
CA PRO A 383 4.23 -11.45 23.42
C PRO A 383 3.18 -12.54 23.66
N ASN A 384 2.20 -12.29 24.53
CA ASN A 384 1.03 -13.17 24.70
C ASN A 384 -0.17 -12.75 23.84
N SER A 385 -0.18 -11.52 23.32
CA SER A 385 -1.26 -11.02 22.47
C SER A 385 -0.75 -9.91 21.54
N TYR A 386 -1.18 -9.98 20.30
CA TYR A 386 -0.94 -8.97 19.27
C TYR A 386 -2.17 -8.08 19.02
N ILE A 387 -3.21 -8.18 19.86
CA ILE A 387 -4.40 -7.32 19.77
C ILE A 387 -3.99 -5.86 20.00
N SER A 388 -4.41 -4.98 19.10
CA SER A 388 -3.96 -3.58 19.08
C SER A 388 -2.45 -3.44 18.92
N GLY A 389 -1.80 -4.41 18.26
CA GLY A 389 -0.38 -4.34 17.93
C GLY A 389 -0.08 -3.31 16.84
N ALA A 390 1.17 -2.89 16.80
CA ALA A 390 1.72 -1.93 15.84
C ALA A 390 3.12 -2.41 15.43
N THR A 391 3.48 -2.25 14.16
CA THR A 391 4.71 -2.83 13.60
C THR A 391 5.52 -1.84 12.78
N GLY A 392 6.83 -2.10 12.68
CA GLY A 392 7.75 -1.37 11.82
C GLY A 392 8.79 -2.35 11.29
N TYR A 393 9.01 -2.32 9.98
CA TYR A 393 10.01 -3.15 9.30
C TYR A 393 11.37 -2.47 9.31
N ALA A 394 12.44 -3.26 9.37
CA ALA A 394 13.80 -2.85 9.09
C ALA A 394 14.56 -3.99 8.40
N GLU A 395 15.50 -3.63 7.52
CA GLU A 395 16.57 -4.54 7.14
C GLU A 395 17.77 -4.28 8.04
N GLU A 396 18.25 -5.30 8.75
CA GLU A 396 19.46 -5.18 9.56
C GLU A 396 20.42 -6.32 9.29
N ASN A 397 21.66 -5.98 8.92
CA ASN A 397 22.72 -6.96 8.65
C ASN A 397 22.29 -8.04 7.63
N GLY A 398 21.53 -7.65 6.60
CA GLY A 398 21.02 -8.56 5.57
C GLY A 398 19.96 -9.54 6.07
N LYS A 399 19.23 -9.19 7.15
CA LYS A 399 18.11 -9.96 7.69
C LYS A 399 16.85 -9.11 7.76
N ASP A 400 15.71 -9.76 7.60
CA ASP A 400 14.43 -9.14 7.90
C ASP A 400 14.27 -8.99 9.42
N VAL A 401 14.03 -7.75 9.86
CA VAL A 401 13.74 -7.40 11.25
C VAL A 401 12.38 -6.73 11.32
N VAL A 402 11.58 -7.14 12.32
CA VAL A 402 10.32 -6.47 12.64
C VAL A 402 10.32 -6.03 14.09
N TYR A 403 10.13 -4.72 14.28
CA TYR A 403 9.78 -4.15 15.56
C TYR A 403 8.27 -4.28 15.75
N VAL A 404 7.84 -4.94 16.82
CA VAL A 404 6.43 -5.17 17.11
C VAL A 404 6.11 -4.72 18.53
N SER A 405 5.17 -3.79 18.63
CA SER A 405 4.64 -3.34 19.92
C SER A 405 3.41 -4.17 20.28
N ALA A 406 3.55 -5.04 21.28
CA ALA A 406 2.57 -6.09 21.60
C ALA A 406 2.52 -6.38 23.11
N ARG A 407 1.50 -7.12 23.57
CA ARG A 407 1.26 -7.31 25.00
C ARG A 407 1.85 -8.62 25.48
N PHE A 408 2.74 -8.57 26.49
CA PHE A 408 3.14 -9.77 27.24
C PHE A 408 2.04 -10.26 28.19
N GLY A 409 1.14 -9.39 28.63
CA GLY A 409 0.10 -9.71 29.61
C GLY A 409 -0.48 -8.42 30.20
N GLY A 410 -1.73 -8.47 30.68
CA GLY A 410 -2.45 -7.25 31.05
C GLY A 410 -2.69 -6.34 29.84
N THR A 411 -2.58 -5.02 30.03
CA THR A 411 -2.93 -4.02 29.00
C THR A 411 -1.72 -3.30 28.40
N ALA A 412 -0.51 -3.44 28.94
CA ALA A 412 0.67 -2.73 28.45
C ALA A 412 1.24 -3.38 27.17
N ALA A 413 1.51 -2.57 26.15
CA ALA A 413 2.12 -3.01 24.88
C ALA A 413 3.61 -2.65 24.85
N ASP A 414 4.44 -3.60 25.29
CA ASP A 414 5.90 -3.49 25.24
C ASP A 414 6.42 -3.54 23.80
N LEU A 415 7.70 -3.21 23.57
CA LEU A 415 8.32 -3.26 22.24
C LEU A 415 9.28 -4.45 22.14
N TYR A 416 9.11 -5.21 21.07
CA TYR A 416 9.89 -6.39 20.77
C TYR A 416 10.56 -6.24 19.40
N LYS A 417 11.74 -6.84 19.27
CA LYS A 417 12.46 -6.99 18.02
C LYS A 417 12.46 -8.47 17.66
N VAL A 418 12.02 -8.77 16.45
CA VAL A 418 12.05 -10.12 15.88
C VAL A 418 13.01 -10.10 14.71
N THR A 419 14.07 -10.92 14.77
CA THR A 419 15.01 -11.10 13.66
C THR A 419 14.77 -12.45 13.03
N PHE A 420 14.34 -12.45 11.77
CA PHE A 420 14.12 -13.67 11.01
C PHE A 420 15.44 -14.15 10.42
N THR A 421 15.86 -15.37 10.76
CA THR A 421 17.23 -15.85 10.46
C THR A 421 17.28 -16.82 9.28
N ASP A 422 16.43 -17.85 9.30
CA ASP A 422 16.35 -18.83 8.22
C ASP A 422 14.90 -19.25 8.03
N ILE A 423 14.41 -19.18 6.80
CA ILE A 423 13.04 -19.55 6.45
C ILE A 423 12.75 -21.03 6.80
N ASN A 424 13.73 -21.92 6.71
CA ASN A 424 13.56 -23.34 6.97
C ASN A 424 13.87 -23.76 8.42
N ALA A 425 14.37 -22.84 9.26
CA ALA A 425 14.76 -23.13 10.64
C ALA A 425 14.20 -22.06 11.61
N PRO A 426 12.89 -22.06 11.90
CA PRO A 426 12.22 -21.12 12.81
C PRO A 426 12.81 -21.04 14.22
N GLU A 427 13.42 -22.12 14.71
CA GLU A 427 14.12 -22.14 16.00
C GLU A 427 15.36 -21.24 16.05
N LEU A 428 15.82 -20.72 14.90
CA LEU A 428 16.94 -19.76 14.82
C LEU A 428 16.48 -18.30 14.82
N ASP A 429 15.17 -18.03 14.70
CA ASP A 429 14.64 -16.68 14.82
C ASP A 429 14.92 -16.12 16.22
N GLN A 430 15.26 -14.83 16.29
CA GLN A 430 15.61 -14.20 17.56
C GLN A 430 14.50 -13.26 18.01
N TRP A 431 14.10 -13.40 19.27
CA TRP A 431 13.07 -12.58 19.91
C TRP A 431 13.68 -11.83 21.08
N GLU A 432 13.60 -10.52 21.04
CA GLU A 432 14.18 -9.65 22.07
C GLU A 432 13.16 -8.63 22.53
N LYS A 433 13.00 -8.47 23.84
CA LYS A 433 12.25 -7.34 24.40
C LYS A 433 13.18 -6.14 24.46
N VAL A 434 12.97 -5.19 23.55
CA VAL A 434 13.83 -4.00 23.37
C VAL A 434 13.25 -2.73 23.99
N GLY A 435 12.00 -2.79 24.42
CA GLY A 435 11.34 -1.70 25.13
C GLY A 435 10.22 -2.17 26.05
N ARG A 436 9.93 -1.35 27.05
CA ARG A 436 8.87 -1.50 28.04
C ARG A 436 7.87 -0.36 27.86
N ALA A 437 6.59 -0.69 27.83
CA ALA A 437 5.54 0.30 27.97
C ALA A 437 5.48 0.81 29.42
N TRP A 438 5.54 2.12 29.55
CA TRP A 438 5.56 2.88 30.78
C TRP A 438 4.43 3.92 30.82
N ASN A 439 4.13 4.58 29.68
CA ASN A 439 3.13 5.66 29.63
C ASN A 439 1.70 5.17 29.29
N GLY A 440 1.45 3.85 29.32
CA GLY A 440 0.10 3.28 29.38
C GLY A 440 -0.64 3.11 28.05
N GLY A 441 0.04 3.15 26.90
CA GLY A 441 -0.57 2.95 25.59
C GLY A 441 -0.96 1.50 25.29
N SER A 442 -2.21 1.12 25.56
CA SER A 442 -2.77 -0.20 25.18
C SER A 442 -3.58 -0.19 23.90
N ARG A 443 -4.13 0.97 23.56
CA ARG A 443 -5.20 1.07 22.57
C ARG A 443 -4.61 0.90 21.17
N GLN A 444 -5.47 0.56 20.23
CA GLN A 444 -5.09 0.50 18.83
C GLN A 444 -4.50 1.84 18.35
N GLY A 445 -3.69 1.71 17.32
CA GLY A 445 -3.01 2.76 16.58
C GLY A 445 -2.05 2.10 15.61
N ALA A 446 -1.09 2.86 15.09
CA ALA A 446 -0.10 2.39 14.13
C ALA A 446 1.30 2.73 14.62
N GLY A 447 2.29 1.99 14.10
CA GLY A 447 3.70 2.15 14.44
C GLY A 447 4.57 2.34 13.22
N ALA A 448 5.74 2.91 13.43
CA ALA A 448 6.74 3.08 12.39
C ALA A 448 8.14 3.12 13.02
N TYR A 449 9.12 2.58 12.30
CA TYR A 449 10.52 2.60 12.70
C TYR A 449 11.28 3.64 11.86
N ASP A 450 12.00 4.54 12.53
CA ASP A 450 12.95 5.47 11.91
C ASP A 450 14.37 4.90 12.10
N PRO A 451 14.99 4.37 11.02
CA PRO A 451 16.34 3.82 11.09
C PRO A 451 17.42 4.88 11.27
N ALA A 452 17.19 6.13 10.85
CA ALA A 452 18.18 7.20 10.92
C ALA A 452 18.38 7.67 12.36
N ARG A 453 17.29 7.81 13.11
CA ARG A 453 17.33 8.17 14.54
C ARG A 453 17.32 6.95 15.46
N ASN A 454 17.11 5.77 14.90
CA ASN A 454 16.96 4.51 15.62
C ASN A 454 15.87 4.60 16.70
N ILE A 455 14.67 5.00 16.29
CA ILE A 455 13.50 5.11 17.18
C ILE A 455 12.31 4.34 16.61
N PHE A 456 11.44 3.84 17.48
CA PHE A 456 10.13 3.32 17.11
C PHE A 456 9.05 4.26 17.64
N VAL A 457 8.30 4.90 16.74
CA VAL A 457 7.19 5.79 17.07
C VAL A 457 5.89 5.03 16.96
N ARG A 458 4.96 5.29 17.89
CA ARG A 458 3.66 4.66 17.93
C ARG A 458 2.58 5.67 18.32
N SER A 459 1.49 5.68 17.55
CA SER A 459 0.21 6.23 18.01
C SER A 459 -0.55 5.17 18.81
N THR A 460 -1.21 5.57 19.89
CA THR A 460 -1.97 4.65 20.73
C THR A 460 -3.10 5.36 21.46
N GLY A 461 -4.35 5.12 21.06
CA GLY A 461 -5.47 5.85 21.61
C GLY A 461 -5.39 7.33 21.20
N GLY A 462 -5.18 8.21 22.17
CA GLY A 462 -4.98 9.65 21.97
C GLY A 462 -3.59 10.15 22.34
N LEU A 463 -2.60 9.24 22.46
CA LEU A 463 -1.22 9.56 22.84
C LEU A 463 -0.20 9.11 21.79
N PHE A 464 0.87 9.90 21.62
CA PHE A 464 2.07 9.45 20.92
C PHE A 464 3.14 9.01 21.92
N VAL A 465 3.78 7.90 21.61
CA VAL A 465 4.95 7.42 22.35
C VAL A 465 6.04 7.03 21.38
N TYR A 466 7.30 7.12 21.82
CA TYR A 466 8.40 6.51 21.10
C TYR A 466 9.34 5.76 22.04
N TRP A 467 10.02 4.75 21.51
CA TRP A 467 11.19 4.15 22.16
C TRP A 467 12.45 4.59 21.43
N ASP A 468 13.43 5.08 22.18
CA ASP A 468 14.79 5.29 21.69
C ASP A 468 15.53 3.95 21.74
N LEU A 469 15.98 3.47 20.59
CA LEU A 469 16.61 2.16 20.44
C LEU A 469 18.13 2.23 20.33
N SER A 470 18.74 3.38 20.64
CA SER A 470 20.20 3.50 20.81
C SER A 470 20.75 2.64 21.96
N SER A 471 19.91 2.31 22.96
CA SER A 471 20.25 1.42 24.08
C SER A 471 19.06 0.49 24.41
N PRO A 472 18.73 -0.44 23.49
CA PRO A 472 17.53 -1.26 23.59
C PRO A 472 17.64 -2.24 24.76
N SER A 473 16.59 -2.36 25.56
CA SER A 473 16.53 -3.33 26.65
C SER A 473 15.11 -3.53 27.17
N ALA A 474 14.87 -4.61 27.91
CA ALA A 474 13.59 -4.85 28.57
C ALA A 474 13.21 -3.79 29.63
N ALA A 475 14.14 -2.92 30.02
CA ALA A 475 13.93 -1.81 30.95
C ALA A 475 13.77 -0.44 30.26
N ASN A 476 14.07 -0.36 28.95
CA ASN A 476 14.00 0.86 28.16
C ASN A 476 12.55 1.34 28.07
N LYS A 477 12.22 2.47 28.66
CA LYS A 477 10.84 2.98 28.72
C LYS A 477 10.53 3.79 27.47
N ASP A 478 9.28 3.71 27.03
CA ASP A 478 8.78 4.68 26.07
C ASP A 478 8.78 6.10 26.66
N VAL A 479 8.87 7.07 25.77
CA VAL A 479 8.74 8.50 26.05
C VAL A 479 7.40 8.96 25.48
N LEU A 480 6.54 9.47 26.35
CA LEU A 480 5.31 10.18 25.97
C LEU A 480 5.66 11.57 25.46
N PHE A 481 5.07 11.96 24.34
CA PHE A 481 5.17 13.32 23.82
C PHE A 481 3.85 13.78 23.24
N THR A 482 3.70 15.11 23.15
CA THR A 482 2.60 15.76 22.46
C THR A 482 3.23 16.70 21.43
N PRO A 483 2.99 16.49 20.12
CA PRO A 483 3.49 17.41 19.12
C PRO A 483 2.78 18.76 19.21
N ASP A 484 3.50 19.83 18.89
CA ASP A 484 2.88 21.13 18.60
C ASP A 484 2.09 21.02 17.30
N ASP A 485 0.82 21.40 17.31
CA ASP A 485 -0.03 21.48 16.12
C ASP A 485 -0.33 22.96 15.86
N PRO A 486 0.43 23.62 14.96
CA PRO A 486 0.23 25.03 14.66
C PRO A 486 -1.15 25.36 14.07
N SER A 487 -1.83 24.37 13.47
CA SER A 487 -3.19 24.57 12.93
C SER A 487 -4.25 24.52 14.03
N GLY A 488 -4.00 23.76 15.10
CA GLY A 488 -4.97 23.48 16.16
C GLY A 488 -6.17 22.64 15.69
N GLU A 489 -6.07 21.96 14.55
CA GLU A 489 -7.15 21.21 13.93
C GLU A 489 -7.06 19.69 14.13
N PHE A 490 -5.93 19.16 14.64
CA PHE A 490 -5.78 17.73 14.82
C PHE A 490 -6.61 17.20 16.00
N ASP A 491 -7.61 16.38 15.70
CA ASP A 491 -8.43 15.71 16.72
C ASP A 491 -7.73 14.46 17.26
N THR A 492 -6.97 14.63 18.34
CA THR A 492 -6.31 13.53 19.06
C THR A 492 -7.27 12.42 19.54
N SER A 493 -8.57 12.69 19.67
CA SER A 493 -9.55 11.66 20.07
C SER A 493 -9.77 10.60 18.99
N LEU A 494 -9.53 10.95 17.72
CA LEU A 494 -9.66 10.06 16.56
C LEU A 494 -8.35 9.35 16.20
N MET A 495 -7.24 9.67 16.86
CA MET A 495 -5.92 9.18 16.49
C MET A 495 -5.79 7.64 16.50
N SER A 496 -6.60 6.95 17.28
CA SER A 496 -6.69 5.48 17.27
C SER A 496 -7.18 4.88 15.94
N LEU A 497 -7.68 5.72 15.02
CA LEU A 497 -8.15 5.33 13.70
C LEU A 497 -7.11 5.65 12.61
N TYR A 498 -6.04 6.36 12.93
CA TYR A 498 -5.03 6.78 11.94
C TYR A 498 -4.06 5.65 11.63
N GLY A 499 -3.56 5.65 10.39
CA GLY A 499 -2.32 5.01 10.01
C GLY A 499 -1.13 5.93 10.25
N LEU A 500 0.06 5.34 10.32
CA LEU A 500 1.34 5.99 10.53
C LEU A 500 2.38 5.16 9.78
N ASP A 501 3.21 5.79 8.96
CA ASP A 501 4.40 5.14 8.43
C ASP A 501 5.54 6.16 8.28
N TYR A 502 6.77 5.67 8.19
CA TYR A 502 7.97 6.50 8.11
C TYR A 502 8.27 6.90 6.66
N ASP A 503 8.44 8.20 6.43
CA ASP A 503 8.95 8.75 5.19
C ASP A 503 10.48 8.85 5.26
N ALA A 504 11.16 7.94 4.57
CA ALA A 504 12.62 7.89 4.57
C ALA A 504 13.29 9.05 3.81
N ARG A 505 12.52 9.83 3.05
CA ARG A 505 13.04 10.94 2.22
C ARG A 505 13.31 12.16 3.09
N ASP A 506 12.29 12.51 3.87
CA ASP A 506 12.32 13.69 4.74
C ASP A 506 12.69 13.33 6.18
N GLY A 507 12.78 12.03 6.49
CA GLY A 507 13.04 11.53 7.84
C GLY A 507 11.93 11.91 8.82
N THR A 508 10.67 11.91 8.35
CA THR A 508 9.46 12.27 9.10
C THR A 508 8.49 11.08 9.16
N PHE A 509 7.39 11.22 9.90
CA PHE A 509 6.33 10.22 9.89
C PHE A 509 5.04 10.81 9.31
N VAL A 510 4.38 10.07 8.43
CA VAL A 510 3.18 10.58 7.75
C VAL A 510 1.96 9.80 8.22
N MET A 511 0.91 10.54 8.55
CA MET A 511 -0.31 10.06 9.14
C MET A 511 -1.52 10.35 8.26
N TRP A 512 -2.41 9.37 8.20
CA TRP A 512 -3.67 9.49 7.46
C TRP A 512 -4.81 8.76 8.17
N GLY A 513 -5.95 9.43 8.27
CA GLY A 513 -7.14 8.95 9.00
C GLY A 513 -8.36 8.70 8.12
N GLY A 514 -8.20 8.76 6.79
CA GLY A 514 -9.31 8.89 5.84
C GLY A 514 -9.43 10.30 5.29
N GLY A 515 -10.27 10.49 4.27
CA GLY A 515 -10.44 11.79 3.65
C GLY A 515 -9.21 12.27 2.88
N GLY A 516 -9.20 13.56 2.55
CA GLY A 516 -8.08 14.21 1.86
C GLY A 516 -6.98 14.78 2.75
N THR A 517 -7.15 14.77 4.08
CA THR A 517 -6.19 15.41 5.00
C THR A 517 -5.06 14.46 5.37
N VAL A 518 -3.82 14.91 5.14
CA VAL A 518 -2.59 14.24 5.58
C VAL A 518 -1.89 15.09 6.63
N TRP A 519 -1.28 14.43 7.61
CA TRP A 519 -0.49 15.07 8.65
C TRP A 519 0.93 14.53 8.63
N VAL A 520 1.91 15.42 8.77
CA VAL A 520 3.33 15.06 8.89
C VAL A 520 3.76 15.33 10.32
N LEU A 521 4.22 14.27 11.00
CA LEU A 521 4.81 14.32 12.32
C LEU A 521 6.33 14.43 12.18
N GLU A 522 6.85 15.59 12.55
CA GLU A 522 8.27 15.93 12.46
C GLU A 522 8.95 15.67 13.81
N PRO A 523 9.98 14.82 13.85
CA PRO A 523 10.79 14.65 15.05
C PRO A 523 11.69 15.87 15.29
N PRO A 524 11.95 16.25 16.56
CA PRO A 524 12.93 17.28 16.87
C PRO A 524 14.35 16.84 16.48
N GLU A 525 15.23 17.81 16.20
CA GLU A 525 16.66 17.56 15.96
C GLU A 525 17.31 16.82 17.13
N VAL A 526 16.97 17.21 18.36
CA VAL A 526 17.37 16.51 19.58
C VAL A 526 16.16 15.81 20.17
N LEU A 527 16.21 14.47 20.22
CA LEU A 527 15.12 13.66 20.75
C LEU A 527 14.79 14.01 22.20
N GLY A 528 13.50 14.15 22.47
CA GLY A 528 12.97 14.41 23.80
C GLY A 528 11.43 14.43 23.79
N PRO A 529 10.79 14.71 24.95
CA PRO A 529 9.34 14.77 25.06
C PRO A 529 8.71 16.04 24.44
N THR A 530 9.53 16.98 23.95
CA THR A 530 9.12 18.28 23.40
C THR A 530 9.82 18.53 22.07
N GLY A 531 9.28 19.45 21.26
CA GLY A 531 9.88 19.85 19.99
C GLY A 531 9.44 19.02 18.78
N TRP A 532 8.54 18.06 19.01
CA TRP A 532 7.80 17.41 17.93
C TRP A 532 6.77 18.38 17.36
N THR A 533 6.59 18.35 16.04
CA THR A 533 5.60 19.19 15.35
C THR A 533 4.68 18.30 14.51
N LEU A 534 3.39 18.60 14.48
CA LEU A 534 2.40 17.94 13.65
C LEU A 534 1.86 18.94 12.62
N VAL A 535 2.31 18.79 11.38
CA VAL A 535 2.04 19.73 10.29
C VAL A 535 0.91 19.19 9.42
N LYS A 536 -0.20 19.93 9.38
CA LYS A 536 -1.28 19.68 8.42
C LYS A 536 -0.79 20.00 7.01
N GLN A 537 -0.88 19.03 6.11
CA GLN A 537 -0.53 19.25 4.70
C GLN A 537 -1.60 20.08 4.01
N THR A 538 -1.20 20.82 2.98
CA THR A 538 -2.10 21.69 2.19
C THR A 538 -3.29 20.90 1.67
N ALA A 539 -4.44 21.56 1.58
CA ALA A 539 -5.65 20.93 1.07
C ALA A 539 -5.42 20.42 -0.38
N PRO A 540 -5.82 19.17 -0.68
CA PRO A 540 -5.72 18.61 -2.02
C PRO A 540 -6.59 19.36 -3.02
N GLN A 541 -6.20 19.32 -4.29
CA GLN A 541 -6.88 20.03 -5.38
C GLN A 541 -7.81 19.08 -6.17
N SER A 542 -7.53 17.77 -6.12
CA SER A 542 -8.21 16.74 -6.90
C SER A 542 -9.19 15.92 -6.06
N ALA A 543 -9.75 14.87 -6.66
CA ALA A 543 -10.57 13.90 -5.96
C ALA A 543 -9.76 13.21 -4.84
N VAL A 544 -10.39 13.08 -3.67
CA VAL A 544 -9.77 12.52 -2.47
C VAL A 544 -10.44 11.21 -2.07
N PRO A 545 -9.75 10.36 -1.27
CA PRO A 545 -10.41 9.26 -0.59
C PRO A 545 -11.59 9.76 0.23
N ALA A 546 -12.70 9.01 0.26
CA ALA A 546 -13.84 9.38 1.09
C ALA A 546 -13.52 9.25 2.59
N ASP A 547 -14.15 10.09 3.40
CA ASP A 547 -14.21 9.93 4.85
C ASP A 547 -14.95 8.64 5.22
N GLY A 548 -14.51 7.93 6.26
CA GLY A 548 -15.18 6.71 6.73
C GLY A 548 -14.31 5.45 6.68
N VAL A 549 -13.26 5.43 7.48
CA VAL A 549 -12.30 4.31 7.58
C VAL A 549 -12.77 3.16 8.49
N GLY A 550 -14.07 3.13 8.82
CA GLY A 550 -14.69 2.09 9.65
C GLY A 550 -14.01 1.99 11.02
N THR A 551 -13.39 0.84 11.29
CA THR A 551 -12.66 0.57 12.54
C THR A 551 -11.23 1.16 12.59
N GLY A 552 -10.82 1.90 11.56
CA GLY A 552 -9.55 2.61 11.47
C GLY A 552 -8.70 2.18 10.27
N VAL A 553 -7.84 3.09 9.82
CA VAL A 553 -6.80 2.84 8.82
C VAL A 553 -5.78 1.86 9.39
N LEU A 554 -5.17 2.16 10.54
CA LEU A 554 -4.13 1.34 11.17
C LEU A 554 -3.00 1.06 10.14
N GLY A 555 -2.63 -0.20 9.90
CA GLY A 555 -1.63 -0.55 8.88
C GLY A 555 -2.17 -0.56 7.43
N LYS A 556 -3.26 0.15 7.13
CA LYS A 556 -3.77 0.36 5.75
C LYS A 556 -3.21 1.63 5.07
N TRP A 557 -2.04 2.06 5.52
CA TRP A 557 -1.30 3.22 5.04
C TRP A 557 0.18 2.85 5.10
N LYS A 558 0.88 2.88 3.96
CA LYS A 558 2.31 2.54 3.90
C LYS A 558 3.07 3.45 2.94
N TYR A 559 4.31 3.77 3.30
CA TYR A 559 5.28 4.38 2.39
C TYR A 559 5.82 3.32 1.43
N VAL A 560 5.89 3.64 0.13
CA VAL A 560 6.41 2.75 -0.91
C VAL A 560 7.63 3.40 -1.55
N ALA A 561 8.82 2.97 -1.13
CA ALA A 561 10.09 3.51 -1.62
C ALA A 561 10.26 3.42 -3.15
N GLN A 562 9.66 2.41 -3.79
CA GLN A 562 9.70 2.24 -5.26
C GLN A 562 8.87 3.29 -6.01
N LEU A 563 7.97 3.99 -5.31
CA LEU A 563 7.10 5.03 -5.83
C LEU A 563 7.41 6.41 -5.25
N ASP A 564 8.27 6.50 -4.22
CA ASP A 564 8.51 7.72 -3.44
C ASP A 564 7.21 8.30 -2.82
N ALA A 565 6.19 7.47 -2.64
CA ALA A 565 4.83 7.91 -2.36
C ALA A 565 4.14 6.98 -1.35
N PHE A 566 3.00 7.42 -0.82
CA PHE A 566 2.20 6.63 0.11
C PHE A 566 1.06 5.92 -0.61
N ILE A 567 0.83 4.66 -0.25
CA ILE A 567 -0.31 3.85 -0.71
C ILE A 567 -1.32 3.66 0.41
N ALA A 568 -2.59 3.88 0.08
CA ALA A 568 -3.72 3.86 0.99
C ALA A 568 -4.76 2.84 0.52
N LEU A 569 -5.27 2.02 1.44
CA LEU A 569 -6.41 1.14 1.21
C LEU A 569 -7.67 1.74 1.85
N GLN A 570 -8.61 2.18 1.02
CA GLN A 570 -9.86 2.83 1.39
C GLN A 570 -11.07 2.05 0.87
N ASP A 571 -12.25 2.29 1.44
CA ASP A 571 -13.53 1.64 1.11
C ASP A 571 -13.55 0.14 1.40
N HIS A 572 -14.40 -0.27 2.33
CA HIS A 572 -14.42 -1.65 2.79
C HIS A 572 -15.08 -2.64 1.81
N TYR A 573 -15.85 -2.17 0.82
CA TYR A 573 -16.41 -3.04 -0.23
C TYR A 573 -15.57 -2.99 -1.50
N LEU A 574 -15.28 -1.77 -1.97
CA LEU A 574 -14.63 -1.53 -3.24
C LEU A 574 -13.12 -1.76 -3.17
N GLY A 575 -12.50 -1.59 -1.99
CA GLY A 575 -11.05 -1.69 -1.82
C GLY A 575 -10.32 -0.70 -2.71
N ASN A 576 -10.76 0.56 -2.71
CA ASN A 576 -10.12 1.61 -3.48
C ASN A 576 -8.66 1.77 -3.04
N ILE A 577 -7.75 1.71 -4.00
CA ILE A 577 -6.33 1.97 -3.79
C ILE A 577 -6.06 3.40 -4.20
N TRP A 578 -5.51 4.16 -3.27
CA TRP A 578 -5.12 5.54 -3.48
C TRP A 578 -3.62 5.69 -3.34
N LEU A 579 -3.03 6.53 -4.20
CA LEU A 579 -1.70 7.06 -3.99
C LEU A 579 -1.81 8.49 -3.51
N TYR A 580 -1.02 8.85 -2.50
CA TYR A 580 -0.78 10.23 -2.10
C TYR A 580 0.63 10.62 -2.55
N LYS A 581 0.72 11.69 -3.36
CA LYS A 581 1.99 12.25 -3.77
C LYS A 581 2.44 13.27 -2.72
N PRO A 582 3.47 13.00 -1.93
CA PRO A 582 3.94 13.96 -0.93
C PRO A 582 4.60 15.19 -1.59
N PHE A 583 4.80 16.25 -0.81
CA PHE A 583 5.60 17.40 -1.25
C PHE A 583 7.07 17.01 -1.46
N GLY A 584 7.72 17.66 -2.41
CA GLY A 584 9.10 17.36 -2.78
C GLY A 584 9.28 15.97 -3.42
N TRP A 585 8.20 15.37 -3.95
CA TRP A 585 8.26 14.06 -4.59
C TRP A 585 9.25 14.03 -5.75
N GLN A 586 10.07 12.99 -5.79
CA GLN A 586 11.05 12.79 -6.85
C GLN A 586 10.83 11.45 -7.52
N ARG A 587 10.84 11.43 -8.86
CA ARG A 587 10.62 10.19 -9.62
C ARG A 587 11.75 9.18 -9.37
N PRO A 588 11.49 8.03 -8.72
CA PRO A 588 12.52 7.01 -8.50
C PRO A 588 13.09 6.47 -9.81
N GLY A 589 14.42 6.29 -9.85
CA GLY A 589 15.11 5.72 -11.02
C GLY A 589 15.24 6.67 -12.22
N GLY A 590 14.82 7.94 -12.10
CA GLY A 590 14.82 8.96 -13.15
C GLY A 590 16.10 9.80 -13.29
N GLY A 591 17.28 9.26 -13.00
CA GLY A 591 18.56 9.75 -13.55
C GLY A 591 18.96 11.23 -13.41
N GLN A 592 18.55 11.98 -12.38
CA GLN A 592 19.27 13.19 -11.94
C GLN A 592 20.00 12.90 -10.62
N PRO A 593 21.24 13.37 -10.42
CA PRO A 593 21.89 13.27 -9.13
C PRO A 593 21.05 14.00 -8.08
N LEU A 594 20.92 13.42 -6.89
CA LEU A 594 20.09 13.95 -5.80
C LEU A 594 20.75 15.10 -5.03
N ASP A 595 22.04 15.33 -5.30
CA ASP A 595 22.95 16.27 -4.64
C ASP A 595 24.24 16.17 -5.48
N SER A 596 24.38 17.00 -6.50
CA SER A 596 25.46 16.87 -7.48
C SER A 596 26.82 17.30 -6.92
N ASP A 597 26.85 18.06 -5.82
CA ASP A 597 28.07 18.58 -5.21
C ASP A 597 28.40 17.98 -3.83
N GLY A 598 27.47 17.22 -3.25
CA GLY A 598 27.65 16.45 -2.02
C GLY A 598 27.51 17.27 -0.74
N ASP A 599 26.85 18.42 -0.81
CA ASP A 599 26.73 19.36 0.31
C ASP A 599 25.55 19.06 1.26
N GLY A 600 24.71 18.09 0.91
CA GLY A 600 23.53 17.68 1.67
C GLY A 600 22.26 18.48 1.34
N MET A 601 22.28 19.34 0.32
CA MET A 601 21.12 19.97 -0.29
C MET A 601 20.82 19.34 -1.66
N SER A 602 19.55 19.32 -2.05
CA SER A 602 19.20 18.79 -3.38
C SER A 602 19.43 19.84 -4.46
N ASP A 603 19.91 19.43 -5.63
CA ASP A 603 20.04 20.31 -6.81
C ASP A 603 18.73 21.06 -7.13
N ALA A 604 17.57 20.47 -6.81
CA ALA A 604 16.26 21.10 -7.00
C ALA A 604 16.03 22.29 -6.04
N PHE A 605 16.49 22.16 -4.79
CA PHE A 605 16.48 23.25 -3.81
C PHE A 605 17.44 24.36 -4.24
N GLU A 606 18.66 24.02 -4.66
CA GLU A 606 19.64 25.00 -5.12
C GLU A 606 19.16 25.78 -6.35
N ASN A 607 18.57 25.09 -7.34
CA ASN A 607 18.04 25.72 -8.55
C ASN A 607 16.82 26.63 -8.27
N ALA A 608 15.98 26.28 -7.29
CA ALA A 608 14.83 27.10 -6.90
C ALA A 608 15.23 28.39 -6.18
N TYR A 609 16.39 28.39 -5.50
CA TYR A 609 16.87 29.52 -4.68
C TYR A 609 18.14 30.20 -5.23
N GLY A 610 18.68 29.72 -6.36
CA GLY A 610 19.85 30.27 -7.03
C GLY A 610 21.14 30.15 -6.20
N LEU A 611 21.29 29.04 -5.48
CA LEU A 611 22.44 28.75 -4.61
C LEU A 611 23.62 28.18 -5.38
#